data_AF-A0A7R9VMZ1-F1
#
_entry.id   AF-A0A7R9VMZ1-F1
#
_cell.length_a   1.000
_cell.length_b   1.000
_cell.length_c   1.000
_cell.angle_alpha   90.00
_cell.angle_beta   90.00
_cell.angle_gamma   90.00
#
_symmetry.space_group_name_H-M   'P 1'
#
loop_
_entity.id
_entity.type
_entity.pdbx_description
1 polymer ?
#
loop_
_entity_poly.entity_id
_entity_poly.type
_entity_poly.pdbx_seq_one_letter_code
_entity_poly.pdbx_strand_id
1 'polypeptide(L)'
;VANGTHILMNHGQLELELTPILQGGTKMSLSSNGDVIAVDSPLPTNSSREVHHVKVYRYDQGTDTWGHIGLPFGRSITVRSTAMSADGNIVAVGASDYEDSVELPCSACDPDPGRVSVYRFEDGTWIRMGDVLRGDNDGDNFGQSVSLSKDGVMLAVGASNSSAGGAGSGLTRVYRYEESE
;
A
#
# COMPACT_ATOMS: atom_id res chain seq x y z
N VAL A 1 24.98 -4.50 10.58
CA VAL A 1 24.48 -5.87 10.80
C VAL A 1 22.97 -5.85 10.65
N ALA A 2 22.46 -6.39 9.55
CA ALA A 2 21.11 -6.94 9.40
C ALA A 2 21.05 -7.62 8.03
N ASN A 3 21.34 -8.93 8.02
CA ASN A 3 21.25 -9.81 6.85
C ASN A 3 19.82 -10.35 6.79
N GLY A 4 19.04 -9.93 5.80
CA GLY A 4 17.72 -10.48 5.51
C GLY A 4 17.80 -11.51 4.37
N THR A 5 17.10 -12.63 4.53
CA THR A 5 17.09 -13.80 3.63
C THR A 5 15.86 -13.75 2.72
N HIS A 6 16.04 -13.97 1.41
CA HIS A 6 14.95 -14.23 0.46
C HIS A 6 14.99 -15.68 -0.03
N ILE A 7 13.86 -16.17 -0.54
CA ILE A 7 13.66 -17.53 -1.06
C ILE A 7 13.32 -17.40 -2.54
N LEU A 8 14.20 -17.88 -3.43
CA LEU A 8 13.86 -18.10 -4.83
C LEU A 8 13.28 -19.51 -4.99
N MET A 9 12.14 -19.64 -5.68
CA MET A 9 11.58 -20.92 -6.08
C MET A 9 11.95 -21.19 -7.54
N ASN A 10 13.08 -21.89 -7.77
CA ASN A 10 13.45 -22.33 -9.12
C ASN A 10 13.60 -23.85 -9.14
N HIS A 11 12.86 -24.53 -10.01
CA HIS A 11 12.96 -25.99 -10.24
C HIS A 11 12.93 -26.89 -8.99
N GLY A 12 12.25 -26.47 -7.92
CA GLY A 12 12.16 -27.25 -6.68
C GLY A 12 13.43 -27.21 -5.80
N GLN A 13 14.39 -26.33 -6.11
CA GLN A 13 15.56 -26.08 -5.28
C GLN A 13 15.65 -24.62 -4.85
N LEU A 14 16.12 -24.44 -3.62
CA LEU A 14 16.12 -23.19 -2.87
C LEU A 14 17.57 -22.69 -2.83
N GLU A 15 17.93 -21.72 -3.68
CA GLU A 15 19.28 -21.18 -3.76
C GLU A 15 19.35 -19.72 -3.24
N LEU A 16 20.42 -19.42 -2.52
CA LEU A 16 20.68 -18.18 -1.77
C LEU A 16 21.69 -17.32 -2.55
N GLU A 17 21.25 -16.18 -3.07
CA GLU A 17 22.13 -15.20 -3.75
C GLU A 17 21.94 -13.79 -3.15
N LEU A 18 23.04 -13.01 -3.06
CA LEU A 18 23.16 -11.78 -2.26
C LEU A 18 23.00 -10.50 -3.11
N THR A 19 21.79 -9.94 -3.24
CA THR A 19 21.57 -8.60 -3.87
C THR A 19 20.43 -7.80 -3.15
N PRO A 20 20.19 -6.50 -3.46
CA PRO A 20 19.97 -5.44 -2.46
C PRO A 20 18.63 -5.53 -1.70
N ILE A 21 18.69 -5.16 -0.42
CA ILE A 21 17.55 -5.05 0.51
C ILE A 21 16.48 -4.11 -0.09
N LEU A 22 15.27 -4.63 -0.30
CA LEU A 22 14.08 -3.78 -0.47
C LEU A 22 13.92 -2.96 0.82
N GLN A 23 14.35 -1.71 0.81
CA GLN A 23 14.27 -0.84 1.99
C GLN A 23 12.81 -0.48 2.28
N GLY A 24 12.14 -1.24 3.16
CA GLY A 24 10.80 -0.92 3.65
C GLY A 24 10.10 -2.14 4.27
N GLY A 25 9.51 -2.03 5.45
CA GLY A 25 8.05 -1.88 5.62
C GLY A 25 7.43 -3.10 6.32
N THR A 26 6.21 -2.98 6.84
CA THR A 26 5.45 -4.12 7.44
C THR A 26 4.31 -4.62 6.55
N LYS A 27 4.10 -4.01 5.37
CA LYS A 27 3.03 -4.27 4.42
C LYS A 27 3.62 -4.37 3.01
N MET A 28 3.16 -5.38 2.30
CA MET A 28 3.64 -5.71 0.97
C MET A 28 2.53 -6.31 0.12
N SER A 29 2.64 -6.15 -1.19
CA SER A 29 1.80 -6.84 -2.17
C SER A 29 2.63 -7.21 -3.40
N LEU A 30 2.32 -8.36 -4.00
CA LEU A 30 3.04 -8.93 -5.14
C LEU A 30 2.04 -9.15 -6.27
N SER A 31 2.45 -8.81 -7.49
CA SER A 31 1.73 -9.13 -8.72
C SER A 31 1.63 -10.64 -8.95
N SER A 32 0.65 -11.08 -9.74
CA SER A 32 0.37 -12.53 -9.90
C SER A 32 1.48 -13.30 -10.61
N ASN A 33 2.26 -12.64 -11.46
CA ASN A 33 3.45 -13.20 -12.10
C ASN A 33 4.71 -13.14 -11.22
N GLY A 34 4.67 -12.40 -10.11
CA GLY A 34 5.79 -12.27 -9.19
C GLY A 34 6.85 -11.24 -9.59
N ASP A 35 6.64 -10.47 -10.67
CA ASP A 35 7.65 -9.56 -11.22
C ASP A 35 7.57 -8.13 -10.65
N VAL A 36 6.50 -7.79 -9.94
CA VAL A 36 6.28 -6.45 -9.35
C VAL A 36 5.85 -6.57 -7.90
N ILE A 37 6.54 -5.85 -7.01
CA ILE A 37 6.26 -5.81 -5.57
C ILE A 37 6.13 -4.37 -5.08
N ALA A 38 5.07 -4.08 -4.33
CA ALA A 38 4.90 -2.83 -3.60
C ALA A 38 5.18 -3.07 -2.12
N VAL A 39 5.95 -2.19 -1.50
CA VAL A 39 6.34 -2.27 -0.09
C VAL A 39 6.19 -0.89 0.54
N ASP A 40 5.59 -0.82 1.74
CA ASP A 40 5.67 0.41 2.50
C ASP A 40 7.12 0.66 2.95
N SER A 41 7.52 1.90 3.13
CA SER A 41 8.90 2.23 3.46
C SER A 41 8.92 3.46 4.37
N PRO A 42 9.59 3.40 5.53
CA PRO A 42 9.71 4.56 6.39
C PRO A 42 10.59 5.61 5.70
N LEU A 43 10.13 6.85 5.70
CA LEU A 43 10.91 8.02 5.34
C LEU A 43 11.82 8.36 6.52
N PRO A 44 13.15 8.41 6.32
CA PRO A 44 14.06 8.92 7.33
C PRO A 44 13.78 10.42 7.48
N THR A 45 12.99 10.79 8.48
CA THR A 45 12.75 12.19 8.84
C THR A 45 13.46 12.50 10.14
N ASN A 46 13.99 13.72 10.29
CA ASN A 46 14.48 14.22 11.58
C ASN A 46 13.33 14.63 12.52
N SER A 47 12.10 14.18 12.24
CA SER A 47 10.94 14.44 13.07
C SER A 47 10.72 13.26 14.02
N SER A 48 10.02 13.49 15.13
CA SER A 48 9.56 12.42 16.02
C SER A 48 8.50 11.51 15.39
N ARG A 49 8.11 11.76 14.13
CA ARG A 49 7.06 11.05 13.41
C ARG A 49 7.66 10.25 12.27
N GLU A 50 7.54 8.93 12.34
CA GLU A 50 7.80 8.06 11.19
C GLU A 50 6.70 8.30 10.16
N VAL A 51 7.05 8.90 9.02
CA VAL A 51 6.17 9.00 7.86
C VAL A 51 6.57 7.89 6.93
N HIS A 52 5.61 7.15 6.39
CA HIS A 52 5.80 6.08 5.43
C HIS A 52 5.38 6.56 4.03
N HIS A 53 6.00 6.00 3.00
CA HIS A 53 5.52 6.02 1.62
C HIS A 53 5.43 4.59 1.09
N VAL A 54 4.94 4.41 -0.12
CA VAL A 54 5.00 3.12 -0.84
C VAL A 54 6.05 3.22 -1.94
N LYS A 55 6.94 2.23 -1.98
CA LYS A 55 7.90 2.01 -3.06
C LYS A 55 7.48 0.77 -3.84
N VAL A 56 7.61 0.85 -5.15
CA VAL A 56 7.33 -0.29 -6.03
C VAL A 56 8.59 -0.68 -6.76
N TYR A 57 8.82 -1.98 -6.86
CA TYR A 57 9.97 -2.57 -7.51
C TYR A 57 9.50 -3.53 -8.60
N ARG A 58 10.28 -3.61 -9.66
CA ARG A 58 10.12 -4.55 -10.75
C ARG A 58 11.38 -5.40 -10.87
N TYR A 59 11.16 -6.69 -11.07
CA TYR A 59 12.21 -7.66 -11.34
C TYR A 59 12.64 -7.57 -12.80
N ASP A 60 13.95 -7.47 -13.02
CA ASP A 60 14.59 -7.55 -14.33
C ASP A 60 15.17 -8.95 -14.50
N GLN A 61 14.54 -9.74 -15.38
CA GLN A 61 14.97 -11.11 -15.68
C GLN A 61 16.34 -11.17 -16.39
N GLY A 62 16.74 -10.11 -17.10
CA GLY A 62 18.01 -10.05 -17.80
C GLY A 62 19.20 -9.86 -16.85
N THR A 63 18.97 -9.16 -15.73
CA THR A 63 20.00 -8.89 -14.72
C THR A 63 19.81 -9.63 -13.41
N ASP A 64 18.72 -10.39 -13.24
CA ASP A 64 18.33 -11.08 -12.00
C ASP A 64 18.32 -10.15 -10.78
N THR A 65 17.75 -8.95 -10.95
CA THR A 65 17.74 -7.92 -9.92
C THR A 65 16.40 -7.22 -9.82
N TRP A 66 16.13 -6.64 -8.66
CA TRP A 66 14.98 -5.77 -8.42
C TRP A 66 15.38 -4.30 -8.54
N GLY A 67 14.70 -3.56 -9.40
CA GLY A 67 14.82 -2.11 -9.56
C GLY A 67 13.55 -1.38 -9.14
N HIS A 68 13.67 -0.20 -8.51
CA HIS A 68 12.49 0.62 -8.20
C HIS A 68 11.89 1.23 -9.47
N ILE A 69 10.56 1.30 -9.55
CA ILE A 69 9.83 1.91 -10.66
C ILE A 69 9.01 3.12 -10.18
N GLY A 70 9.21 4.25 -10.85
CA GLY A 70 8.60 5.53 -10.49
C GLY A 70 9.08 6.10 -9.15
N LEU A 71 8.58 7.31 -8.84
CA LEU A 71 8.80 7.92 -7.53
C LEU A 71 7.90 7.26 -6.47
N PRO A 72 8.32 7.24 -5.19
CA PRO A 72 7.45 6.79 -4.11
C PRO A 72 6.19 7.65 -3.98
N PHE A 73 5.10 7.05 -3.49
CA PHE A 73 3.79 7.70 -3.38
C PHE A 73 3.10 7.37 -2.04
N GLY A 74 1.91 7.92 -1.79
CA GLY A 74 1.06 7.51 -0.67
C GLY A 74 1.62 7.83 0.72
N ARG A 75 2.18 9.04 0.90
CA ARG A 75 2.72 9.50 2.19
C ARG A 75 1.68 9.37 3.32
N SER A 76 2.01 8.65 4.39
CA SER A 76 1.10 8.31 5.48
C SER A 76 1.85 8.13 6.79
N ILE A 77 1.24 8.34 7.95
CA ILE A 77 1.89 7.98 9.24
C ILE A 77 1.94 6.47 9.40
N THR A 78 0.89 5.77 9.01
CA THR A 78 0.84 4.31 9.04
C THR A 78 0.21 3.77 7.77
N VAL A 79 0.92 2.87 7.09
CA VAL A 79 0.33 2.02 6.05
C VAL A 79 -0.26 0.79 6.73
N ARG A 80 -1.57 0.60 6.58
CA ARG A 80 -2.32 -0.52 7.18
C ARG A 80 -2.38 -1.73 6.25
N SER A 81 -2.53 -1.50 4.95
CA SER A 81 -2.67 -2.57 3.96
C SER A 81 -2.29 -2.13 2.56
N THR A 82 -1.90 -3.08 1.73
CA THR A 82 -1.61 -2.88 0.30
C THR A 82 -2.19 -4.04 -0.51
N ALA A 83 -2.79 -3.74 -1.67
CA ALA A 83 -3.19 -4.74 -2.66
C ALA A 83 -2.79 -4.29 -4.06
N MET A 84 -2.51 -5.24 -4.94
CA MET A 84 -1.99 -4.98 -6.29
C MET A 84 -2.79 -5.75 -7.34
N SER A 85 -2.93 -5.17 -8.53
CA SER A 85 -3.49 -5.86 -9.70
C SER A 85 -2.56 -6.96 -10.18
N ALA A 86 -3.07 -7.89 -11.00
CA ALA A 86 -2.28 -9.03 -11.41
C ALA A 86 -1.08 -8.67 -12.30
N ASP A 87 -1.20 -7.59 -13.07
CA ASP A 87 -0.15 -7.05 -13.92
C ASP A 87 0.84 -6.13 -13.17
N GLY A 88 0.54 -5.82 -11.89
CA GLY A 88 1.37 -4.95 -11.08
C GLY A 88 1.27 -3.45 -11.40
N ASN A 89 0.33 -3.04 -12.25
CA ASN A 89 0.20 -1.63 -12.67
C ASN A 89 -0.74 -0.82 -11.78
N ILE A 90 -1.54 -1.44 -10.91
CA ILE A 90 -2.44 -0.75 -9.99
C ILE A 90 -2.15 -1.20 -8.57
N VAL A 91 -2.01 -0.25 -7.65
CA VAL A 91 -1.78 -0.48 -6.22
C VAL A 91 -2.80 0.29 -5.40
N ALA A 92 -3.55 -0.42 -4.56
CA ALA A 92 -4.40 0.17 -3.53
C ALA A 92 -3.65 0.17 -2.19
N VAL A 93 -3.71 1.30 -1.48
CA VAL A 93 -3.04 1.52 -0.20
C VAL A 93 -4.07 1.97 0.82
N GLY A 94 -4.25 1.16 1.87
CA GLY A 94 -5.00 1.54 3.06
C GLY A 94 -4.07 2.11 4.12
N ALA A 95 -4.39 3.27 4.68
CA ALA A 95 -3.50 4.02 5.56
C ALA A 95 -4.26 4.87 6.59
N SER A 96 -3.53 5.45 7.53
CA SER A 96 -4.04 6.51 8.42
C SER A 96 -4.41 7.77 7.64
N ASP A 97 -5.43 8.55 7.99
CA ASP A 97 -5.83 9.78 7.25
C ASP A 97 -4.90 10.98 7.51
N TYR A 98 -3.60 10.80 7.29
CA TYR A 98 -2.61 11.87 7.31
C TYR A 98 -2.28 12.32 5.88
N GLU A 99 -2.65 13.54 5.53
CA GLU A 99 -2.16 14.27 4.35
C GLU A 99 -1.34 15.48 4.81
N ASP A 100 -0.33 15.87 4.02
CA ASP A 100 0.78 16.81 4.27
C ASP A 100 0.38 18.27 4.64
N SER A 101 -0.88 18.53 5.03
CA SER A 101 -1.44 19.88 5.18
C SER A 101 -2.17 20.15 6.49
N VAL A 102 -2.21 19.23 7.45
CA VAL A 102 -2.83 19.51 8.75
C VAL A 102 -1.81 19.31 9.86
N GLU A 103 -1.37 20.42 10.45
CA GLU A 103 -0.78 20.43 11.80
C GLU A 103 -1.86 19.96 12.78
N LEU A 104 -2.12 18.65 12.84
CA LEU A 104 -3.05 18.09 13.81
C LEU A 104 -2.43 18.20 15.21
N PRO A 105 -3.05 18.96 16.13
CA PRO A 105 -2.61 19.01 17.52
C PRO A 105 -2.99 17.67 18.18
N CYS A 106 -1.98 16.91 18.58
CA CYS A 106 -2.07 15.63 19.30
C CYS A 106 -2.43 14.36 18.47
N SER A 107 -1.37 13.74 17.95
CA SER A 107 -1.33 12.50 17.17
C SER A 107 -1.54 11.20 17.98
N ALA A 108 -2.43 11.21 18.96
CA ALA A 108 -2.87 10.01 19.70
C ALA A 108 -4.30 10.15 20.30
N CYS A 109 -4.98 11.27 20.08
CA CYS A 109 -6.26 11.57 20.72
C CYS A 109 -7.45 11.48 19.76
N ASP A 110 -7.28 11.87 18.50
CA ASP A 110 -8.38 11.82 17.54
C ASP A 110 -8.43 10.43 16.89
N PRO A 111 -9.57 9.73 17.00
CA PRO A 111 -9.69 8.42 16.40
C PRO A 111 -9.58 8.57 14.87
N ASP A 112 -8.59 7.95 14.25
CA ASP A 112 -8.34 8.13 12.82
C ASP A 112 -9.40 7.38 11.98
N PRO A 113 -10.17 8.07 11.11
CA PRO A 113 -11.18 7.41 10.28
C PRO A 113 -10.55 6.43 9.29
N GLY A 114 -9.28 6.63 8.93
CA GLY A 114 -8.56 5.86 7.94
C GLY A 114 -8.94 6.24 6.51
N ARG A 115 -8.04 5.92 5.57
CA ARG A 115 -8.22 6.22 4.15
C ARG A 115 -7.73 5.10 3.25
N VAL A 116 -8.24 5.06 2.02
CA VAL A 116 -7.70 4.26 0.93
C VAL A 116 -7.42 5.15 -0.28
N SER A 117 -6.26 4.95 -0.89
CA SER A 117 -5.88 5.59 -2.16
C SER A 117 -5.45 4.52 -3.15
N VAL A 118 -5.83 4.69 -4.42
CA VAL A 118 -5.47 3.77 -5.51
C VAL A 118 -4.54 4.52 -6.47
N TYR A 119 -3.48 3.87 -6.92
CA TYR A 119 -2.50 4.44 -7.83
C TYR A 119 -2.30 3.54 -9.04
N ARG A 120 -2.19 4.14 -10.23
CA ARG A 120 -1.86 3.47 -11.48
C ARG A 120 -0.48 3.89 -11.97
N PHE A 121 0.26 2.94 -12.51
CA PHE A 121 1.55 3.19 -13.13
C PHE A 121 1.36 3.58 -14.61
N GLU A 122 1.69 4.82 -14.93
CA GLU A 122 1.57 5.39 -16.28
C GLU A 122 2.80 6.27 -16.56
N ASP A 123 3.37 6.10 -17.76
CA ASP A 123 4.52 6.89 -18.25
C ASP A 123 5.69 7.01 -17.26
N GLY A 124 5.98 5.92 -16.55
CA GLY A 124 7.08 5.85 -15.60
C GLY A 124 6.77 6.44 -14.21
N THR A 125 5.53 6.83 -13.95
CA THR A 125 5.10 7.45 -12.69
C THR A 125 3.86 6.80 -12.09
N TRP A 126 3.66 6.96 -10.78
CA TRP A 126 2.45 6.50 -10.08
C TRP A 126 1.47 7.64 -9.91
N ILE A 127 0.31 7.53 -10.55
CA ILE A 127 -0.74 8.56 -10.58
C ILE A 127 -1.92 8.06 -9.75
N ARG A 128 -2.45 8.89 -8.86
CA ARG A 128 -3.62 8.53 -8.04
C ARG A 128 -4.87 8.44 -8.93
N MET A 129 -5.58 7.32 -8.85
CA MET A 129 -6.85 7.08 -9.53
C MET A 129 -7.99 7.64 -8.67
N GLY A 130 -8.64 8.69 -9.15
CA GLY A 130 -9.79 9.31 -8.49
C GLY A 130 -9.50 9.91 -7.12
N ASP A 131 -10.57 10.08 -6.35
CA ASP A 131 -10.54 10.67 -5.01
C ASP A 131 -10.08 9.68 -3.94
N VAL A 132 -9.57 10.23 -2.84
CA VAL A 132 -9.23 9.46 -1.64
C VAL A 132 -10.51 9.00 -0.96
N LEU A 133 -10.64 7.70 -0.73
CA LEU A 133 -11.76 7.10 -0.01
C LEU A 133 -11.52 7.21 1.50
N ARG A 134 -12.48 7.71 2.27
CA ARG A 134 -12.36 7.91 3.72
C ARG A 134 -13.38 7.08 4.50
N GLY A 135 -13.01 6.75 5.74
CA GLY A 135 -13.96 6.28 6.74
C GLY A 135 -14.98 7.37 7.09
N ASP A 136 -16.17 6.98 7.53
CA ASP A 136 -17.24 7.93 7.84
C ASP A 136 -17.04 8.57 9.21
N ASN A 137 -16.52 7.79 10.15
CA ASN A 137 -16.31 8.22 11.52
C ASN A 137 -14.87 7.97 11.93
N ASP A 138 -14.42 8.84 12.80
CA ASP A 138 -13.19 8.70 13.54
C ASP A 138 -13.10 7.30 14.18
N GLY A 139 -11.99 6.61 13.93
CA GLY A 139 -11.65 5.34 14.57
C GLY A 139 -12.22 4.11 13.87
N ASP A 140 -12.94 4.29 12.75
CA ASP A 140 -13.47 3.20 11.92
C ASP A 140 -12.36 2.26 11.40
N ASN A 141 -11.11 2.73 11.36
CA ASN A 141 -9.97 2.04 10.75
C ASN A 141 -10.25 1.67 9.29
N PHE A 142 -10.85 2.58 8.52
CA PHE A 142 -11.10 2.37 7.11
C PHE A 142 -9.78 2.15 6.36
N GLY A 143 -9.73 1.13 5.48
CA GLY A 143 -8.50 0.72 4.84
C GLY A 143 -7.61 -0.20 5.70
N GLN A 144 -8.12 -0.74 6.81
CA GLN A 144 -7.37 -1.76 7.57
C GLN A 144 -7.07 -2.99 6.72
N SER A 145 -8.00 -3.36 5.84
CA SER A 145 -7.80 -4.37 4.80
C SER A 145 -8.29 -3.83 3.46
N VAL A 146 -7.54 -4.14 2.41
CA VAL A 146 -7.92 -3.85 1.02
C VAL A 146 -7.70 -5.09 0.18
N SER A 147 -8.57 -5.30 -0.81
CA SER A 147 -8.42 -6.34 -1.83
C SER A 147 -8.79 -5.75 -3.17
N LEU A 148 -7.98 -6.05 -4.19
CA LEU A 148 -8.11 -5.51 -5.52
C LEU A 148 -8.32 -6.66 -6.52
N SER A 149 -9.22 -6.47 -7.48
CA SER A 149 -9.42 -7.45 -8.55
C SER A 149 -8.20 -7.55 -9.47
N LYS A 150 -8.15 -8.65 -10.23
CA LYS A 150 -7.09 -8.95 -11.19
C LYS A 150 -6.80 -7.77 -12.14
N ASP A 151 -7.86 -7.14 -12.63
CA ASP A 151 -7.84 -6.01 -13.56
C ASP A 151 -7.72 -4.63 -12.88
N GLY A 152 -7.73 -4.58 -11.55
CA GLY A 152 -7.67 -3.34 -10.78
C GLY A 152 -8.95 -2.50 -10.78
N VAL A 153 -10.05 -2.99 -11.36
CA VAL A 153 -11.30 -2.23 -11.52
C VAL A 153 -12.20 -2.31 -10.27
N MET A 154 -12.11 -3.40 -9.51
CA MET A 154 -12.91 -3.61 -8.29
C MET A 154 -12.02 -3.56 -7.06
N LEU A 155 -12.44 -2.79 -6.06
CA LEU A 155 -11.75 -2.64 -4.79
C LEU A 155 -12.70 -2.96 -3.64
N ALA A 156 -12.34 -3.90 -2.78
CA ALA A 156 -13.00 -4.11 -1.49
C ALA A 156 -12.17 -3.47 -0.37
N VAL A 157 -12.83 -2.74 0.52
CA VAL A 157 -12.20 -2.05 1.66
C VAL A 157 -12.90 -2.44 2.95
N GLY A 158 -12.12 -2.89 3.93
CA GLY A 158 -12.57 -3.15 5.29
C GLY A 158 -12.34 -1.97 6.23
N ALA A 159 -13.26 -1.80 7.18
CA ALA A 159 -13.16 -0.89 8.32
C ALA A 159 -13.59 -1.65 9.58
N SER A 160 -12.62 -2.22 10.31
CA SER A 160 -12.91 -3.19 11.38
C SER A 160 -13.69 -2.63 12.55
N ASN A 161 -13.58 -1.33 12.78
CA ASN A 161 -14.16 -0.67 13.94
C ASN A 161 -15.40 0.15 13.58
N SER A 162 -15.85 0.06 12.32
CA SER A 162 -17.05 0.77 11.90
C SER A 162 -18.25 0.39 12.75
N SER A 163 -19.02 1.41 13.12
CA SER A 163 -20.23 1.28 13.92
C SER A 163 -21.53 1.26 13.09
N ALA A 164 -21.43 1.22 11.76
CA ALA A 164 -22.57 1.30 10.84
C ALA A 164 -23.64 0.21 11.07
N GLY A 165 -23.24 -0.97 11.54
CA GLY A 165 -24.14 -2.07 11.91
C GLY A 165 -24.34 -2.26 13.42
N GLY A 166 -23.93 -1.28 14.24
CA GLY A 166 -23.79 -1.39 15.71
C GLY A 166 -22.32 -1.29 16.15
N ALA A 167 -22.08 -1.02 17.43
CA ALA A 167 -20.74 -0.75 17.96
C ALA A 167 -19.74 -1.89 17.63
N GLY A 168 -18.68 -1.56 16.89
CA GLY A 168 -17.62 -2.50 16.50
C GLY A 168 -18.05 -3.62 15.54
N SER A 169 -19.16 -3.43 14.82
CA SER A 169 -19.69 -4.42 13.87
C SER A 169 -18.79 -4.63 12.64
N GLY A 170 -17.95 -3.64 12.34
CA GLY A 170 -17.13 -3.63 11.15
C GLY A 170 -17.93 -3.35 9.88
N LEU A 171 -17.25 -2.93 8.83
CA LEU A 171 -17.85 -2.61 7.53
C LEU A 171 -16.96 -3.11 6.40
N THR A 172 -17.59 -3.55 5.31
CA THR A 172 -16.93 -3.76 4.02
C THR A 172 -17.62 -2.92 2.97
N ARG A 173 -16.85 -2.13 2.23
CA ARG A 173 -17.32 -1.37 1.06
C ARG A 173 -16.66 -1.90 -0.21
N VAL A 174 -17.44 -2.06 -1.27
CA VAL A 174 -16.93 -2.44 -2.59
C VAL A 174 -17.11 -1.26 -3.52
N TYR A 175 -16.03 -0.90 -4.20
CA TYR A 175 -15.95 0.18 -5.17
C TYR A 175 -15.63 -0.40 -6.54
N ARG A 176 -16.15 0.26 -7.57
CA ARG A 176 -15.78 0.01 -8.95
C ARG A 176 -15.21 1.31 -9.52
N TYR A 177 -14.06 1.22 -10.17
CA TYR A 177 -13.50 2.32 -10.93
C TYR A 177 -14.23 2.44 -12.27
N GLU A 178 -14.68 3.65 -12.59
CA GLU A 178 -15.30 4.00 -13.87
C GLU A 178 -14.50 5.19 -14.43
N GLU A 179 -13.96 5.05 -15.63
CA GLU A 179 -13.35 6.19 -16.32
C GLU A 179 -14.47 7.12 -16.81
N SER A 180 -14.40 8.40 -16.45
CA SER A 180 -15.26 9.40 -17.07
C SER A 180 -14.78 9.66 -18.50
N GLU A 181 -15.65 9.42 -19.48
CA GLU A 181 -15.43 9.79 -20.90
C GLU A 181 -15.20 11.30 -21.09
#